data_AF-A0A661R3W0-F1
#
_entry.id   AF-A0A661R3W0-F1
#
_cell.length_a   1.000
_cell.length_b   1.000
_cell.length_c   1.000
_cell.angle_alpha   90.00
_cell.angle_beta   90.00
_cell.angle_gamma   90.00
#
_symmetry.space_group_name_H-M   'P 1'
#
loop_
_entity.id
_entity.type
_entity.pdbx_description
1 polymer ?
#
loop_
_entity_poly.entity_id
_entity_poly.type
_entity_poly.pdbx_seq_one_letter_code
_entity_poly.pdbx_strand_id
1 'polypeptide(L)'
;MEMQEMKKGLDITVLFITVVLVLIVAFASPAFASDTKDAAPINKEVEKAQQDQTAEKRKALFEEATTAIRETKNALKALDEKKTEEALAALERASGKLTIILGREPELALAPSDVSVVTYDILADVDAVKALRDKIEDALDDGRLQQARRLIKNLASETVISVTNIPLATYPDAIKKAVKLIDEEKMDEAKEELQLALNTLVVTETIIPLPVATVESYLKEAETLAEKSDRNKEENERLADLLKDARKELKFAQALGYGSKKDFRNMYKQLGQIEEKTKCGKSGKGFFDKIKRYLKDTVKSSQKESENRKTKE
;
A
#
# COMPACT_ATOMS: atom_id res chain seq x y z
N MET A 1 -25.76 66.38 -1.49
CA MET A 1 -25.45 65.46 -2.61
C MET A 1 -24.73 64.27 -2.00
N GLU A 2 -25.40 63.38 -1.28
CA GLU A 2 -26.31 62.33 -1.78
C GLU A 2 -25.67 61.42 -2.83
N MET A 3 -25.27 60.21 -2.41
CA MET A 3 -25.81 58.89 -2.81
C MET A 3 -24.74 57.81 -2.53
N GLN A 4 -24.94 56.96 -1.52
CA GLN A 4 -25.55 55.61 -1.58
C GLN A 4 -24.57 54.52 -2.05
N GLU A 5 -24.11 53.65 -1.14
CA GLU A 5 -24.65 52.30 -0.82
C GLU A 5 -24.39 51.26 -1.93
N MET A 6 -23.49 50.30 -1.65
CA MET A 6 -23.68 48.86 -1.90
C MET A 6 -22.52 48.10 -1.19
N LYS A 7 -22.70 47.56 0.03
CA LYS A 7 -23.28 46.26 0.43
C LYS A 7 -22.51 44.99 0.00
N LYS A 8 -22.18 44.21 1.04
CA LYS A 8 -21.87 42.75 1.13
C LYS A 8 -20.44 42.38 0.73
N GLY A 9 -19.68 41.56 1.46
CA GLY A 9 -19.90 40.63 2.59
C GLY A 9 -18.74 39.63 2.47
N LEU A 10 -17.79 39.63 3.41
CA LEU A 10 -17.61 38.63 4.47
C LEU A 10 -17.21 37.21 3.98
N ASP A 11 -16.07 36.78 4.52
CA ASP A 11 -15.57 35.42 4.79
C ASP A 11 -14.89 34.55 3.70
N ILE A 12 -13.56 34.63 3.74
CA ILE A 12 -12.61 33.53 4.01
C ILE A 12 -13.28 32.15 4.03
N THR A 13 -13.11 31.38 2.96
CA THR A 13 -13.43 29.95 2.96
C THR A 13 -12.26 29.15 2.37
N VAL A 14 -11.56 28.47 3.27
CA VAL A 14 -10.93 27.14 3.15
C VAL A 14 -10.70 26.63 1.73
N LEU A 15 -9.44 26.66 1.29
CA LEU A 15 -8.97 25.93 0.13
C LEU A 15 -8.90 24.43 0.49
N PHE A 16 -9.94 23.68 0.13
CA PHE A 16 -9.94 22.22 0.18
C PHE A 16 -8.90 21.67 -0.80
N ILE A 17 -7.92 20.95 -0.27
CA ILE A 17 -7.01 20.09 -1.05
C ILE A 17 -7.83 18.87 -1.50
N THR A 18 -8.25 18.87 -2.76
CA THR A 18 -8.87 17.72 -3.43
C THR A 18 -7.78 16.69 -3.72
N VAL A 19 -7.67 15.68 -2.85
CA VAL A 19 -6.98 14.43 -3.18
C VAL A 19 -7.88 13.64 -4.12
N VAL A 20 -7.53 13.64 -5.42
CA VAL A 20 -8.17 12.80 -6.43
C VAL A 20 -7.67 11.38 -6.25
N LEU A 21 -8.44 10.56 -5.53
CA LEU A 21 -8.27 9.11 -5.50
C LEU A 21 -8.91 8.53 -6.76
N VAL A 22 -8.08 8.04 -7.68
CA VAL A 22 -8.49 7.42 -8.94
C VAL A 22 -9.25 6.11 -8.65
N LEU A 23 -10.56 6.14 -8.87
CA LEU A 23 -11.47 4.99 -8.82
C LEU A 23 -11.42 4.25 -10.17
N ILE A 24 -10.81 3.07 -10.19
CA ILE A 24 -10.85 2.17 -11.36
C ILE A 24 -12.27 1.57 -11.45
N VAL A 25 -13.10 2.12 -12.33
CA VAL A 25 -14.38 1.54 -12.74
C VAL A 25 -14.12 0.44 -13.76
N ALA A 26 -14.42 -0.82 -13.41
CA ALA A 26 -14.44 -1.92 -14.38
C ALA A 26 -15.81 -1.97 -15.07
N PHE A 27 -15.80 -1.71 -16.39
CA PHE A 27 -16.91 -1.93 -17.31
C PHE A 27 -17.21 -3.42 -17.47
N ALA A 28 -18.50 -3.78 -17.47
CA ALA A 28 -18.99 -5.02 -18.06
C ALA A 28 -20.24 -4.72 -18.90
N SER A 29 -20.22 -5.11 -20.18
CA SER A 29 -21.34 -5.03 -21.13
C SER A 29 -21.62 -6.44 -21.72
N PRO A 30 -22.68 -6.67 -22.53
CA PRO A 30 -23.80 -7.55 -22.14
C PRO A 30 -24.05 -8.74 -23.12
N ALA A 31 -25.05 -9.59 -22.77
CA ALA A 31 -25.77 -10.59 -23.60
C ALA A 31 -25.09 -11.96 -23.80
N PHE A 32 -25.76 -13.14 -23.75
CA PHE A 32 -27.17 -13.54 -23.95
C PHE A 32 -27.66 -14.64 -22.96
N ALA A 33 -28.98 -14.77 -22.89
CA ALA A 33 -29.81 -15.42 -21.88
C ALA A 33 -30.22 -16.88 -22.14
N SER A 34 -30.60 -17.61 -21.08
CA SER A 34 -31.76 -18.52 -21.06
C SER A 34 -32.19 -18.87 -19.62
N ASP A 35 -33.35 -18.33 -19.25
CA ASP A 35 -34.35 -18.71 -18.22
C ASP A 35 -33.96 -19.46 -16.94
N THR A 36 -33.82 -18.69 -15.85
CA THR A 36 -34.49 -18.95 -14.56
C THR A 36 -34.77 -17.62 -13.86
N LYS A 37 -36.04 -17.41 -13.50
CA LYS A 37 -36.56 -16.19 -12.86
C LYS A 37 -36.04 -15.98 -11.43
N ASP A 38 -35.63 -14.73 -11.20
CA ASP A 38 -35.65 -13.93 -9.97
C ASP A 38 -34.71 -14.27 -8.80
N ALA A 39 -33.45 -13.85 -8.93
CA ALA A 39 -32.60 -13.43 -7.80
C ALA A 39 -31.41 -12.55 -8.26
N ALA A 40 -31.65 -11.30 -8.68
CA ALA A 40 -30.63 -10.22 -8.64
C ALA A 40 -31.25 -8.86 -9.03
N PRO A 41 -31.42 -7.95 -8.05
CA PRO A 41 -30.53 -6.78 -7.97
C PRO A 41 -29.87 -6.60 -6.59
N ILE A 42 -30.33 -7.34 -5.58
CA ILE A 42 -29.96 -7.17 -4.18
C ILE A 42 -28.46 -7.47 -3.94
N ASN A 43 -27.88 -8.45 -4.65
CA ASN A 43 -26.49 -8.87 -4.40
C ASN A 43 -25.43 -7.82 -4.76
N LYS A 44 -25.63 -6.98 -5.78
CA LYS A 44 -24.63 -5.94 -6.14
C LYS A 44 -24.69 -4.74 -5.21
N GLU A 45 -25.88 -4.36 -4.76
CA GLU A 45 -26.03 -3.30 -3.75
C GLU A 45 -25.58 -3.77 -2.38
N VAL A 46 -25.82 -5.04 -2.03
CA VAL A 46 -25.31 -5.65 -0.79
C VAL A 46 -23.79 -5.81 -0.82
N GLU A 47 -23.18 -6.25 -1.92
CA GLU A 47 -21.71 -6.33 -2.04
C GLU A 47 -21.05 -4.96 -1.98
N LYS A 48 -21.63 -3.94 -2.62
CA LYS A 48 -21.15 -2.56 -2.58
C LYS A 48 -21.34 -1.95 -1.19
N ALA A 49 -22.51 -2.12 -0.57
CA ALA A 49 -22.78 -1.69 0.79
C ALA A 49 -21.88 -2.40 1.81
N GLN A 50 -21.56 -3.69 1.60
CA GLN A 50 -20.61 -4.43 2.43
C GLN A 50 -19.19 -3.91 2.24
N GLN A 51 -18.75 -3.61 1.01
CA GLN A 51 -17.44 -3.00 0.76
C GLN A 51 -17.32 -1.60 1.36
N ASP A 52 -18.37 -0.78 1.25
CA ASP A 52 -18.45 0.57 1.80
C ASP A 52 -18.49 0.54 3.34
N GLN A 53 -19.31 -0.35 3.94
CA GLN A 53 -19.30 -0.57 5.39
C GLN A 53 -17.94 -1.07 5.89
N THR A 54 -17.25 -1.90 5.10
CA THR A 54 -15.91 -2.37 5.48
C THR A 54 -14.88 -1.23 5.35
N ALA A 55 -15.03 -0.33 4.38
CA ALA A 55 -14.17 0.85 4.24
C ALA A 55 -14.37 1.83 5.40
N GLU A 56 -15.62 2.14 5.75
CA GLU A 56 -15.95 3.02 6.87
C GLU A 56 -15.48 2.45 8.22
N LYS A 57 -15.66 1.14 8.44
CA LYS A 57 -15.12 0.46 9.63
C LYS A 57 -13.59 0.58 9.73
N ARG A 58 -12.88 0.39 8.61
CA ARG A 58 -11.42 0.55 8.57
C ARG A 58 -11.00 1.99 8.82
N LYS A 59 -11.73 2.97 8.30
CA LYS A 59 -11.48 4.39 8.53
C LYS A 59 -11.67 4.75 10.02
N ALA A 60 -12.77 4.32 10.62
CA ALA A 60 -13.03 4.55 12.04
C ALA A 60 -11.94 3.93 12.93
N LEU A 61 -11.50 2.70 12.61
CA LEU A 61 -10.41 2.04 13.32
C LEU A 61 -9.09 2.83 13.21
N PHE A 62 -8.77 3.32 12.01
CA PHE A 62 -7.59 4.14 11.77
C PHE A 62 -7.63 5.43 12.59
N GLU A 63 -8.75 6.16 12.57
CA GLU A 63 -8.93 7.39 13.36
C GLU A 63 -8.82 7.15 14.87
N GLU A 64 -9.34 6.03 15.36
CA GLU A 64 -9.23 5.61 16.76
C GLU A 64 -7.78 5.34 17.14
N ALA A 65 -7.00 4.64 16.29
CA ALA A 65 -5.59 4.34 16.53
C ALA A 65 -4.73 5.61 16.48
N THR A 66 -4.92 6.47 15.49
CA THR A 66 -4.26 7.77 15.41
C THR A 66 -4.56 8.62 16.65
N THR A 67 -5.81 8.61 17.12
CA THR A 67 -6.20 9.31 18.35
C THR A 67 -5.52 8.72 19.58
N ALA A 68 -5.44 7.39 19.70
CA ALA A 68 -4.76 6.75 20.83
C ALA A 68 -3.29 7.17 20.94
N ILE A 69 -2.56 7.22 19.81
CA ILE A 69 -1.17 7.70 19.79
C ILE A 69 -1.10 9.19 20.14
N ARG A 70 -1.99 10.01 19.58
CA ARG A 70 -2.04 11.45 19.85
C ARG A 70 -2.27 11.73 21.34
N GLU A 71 -3.22 11.05 21.96
CA GLU A 71 -3.50 11.19 23.39
C GLU A 71 -2.35 10.63 24.26
N THR A 72 -1.66 9.58 23.83
CA THR A 72 -0.44 9.10 24.51
C THR A 72 0.65 10.19 24.50
N LYS A 73 0.86 10.86 23.36
CA LYS A 73 1.80 11.99 23.25
C LYS A 73 1.35 13.21 24.08
N ASN A 74 0.05 13.48 24.13
CA ASN A 74 -0.51 14.53 24.98
C ASN A 74 -0.27 14.23 26.45
N ALA A 75 -0.42 12.98 26.88
CA ALA A 75 -0.13 12.56 28.25
C ALA A 75 1.34 12.79 28.61
N LEU A 76 2.28 12.40 27.73
CA LEU A 76 3.71 12.69 27.91
C LEU A 76 3.98 14.18 28.09
N LYS A 77 3.43 15.00 27.20
CA LYS A 77 3.56 16.47 27.29
C LYS A 77 3.01 17.01 28.61
N ALA A 78 1.84 16.52 29.04
CA ALA A 78 1.23 16.93 30.30
C ALA A 78 2.09 16.52 31.52
N LEU A 79 2.72 15.34 31.49
CA LEU A 79 3.66 14.91 32.53
C LEU A 79 4.91 15.80 32.58
N ASP A 80 5.46 16.21 31.44
CA ASP A 80 6.57 17.17 31.38
C ASP A 80 6.20 18.54 31.97
N GLU A 81 4.94 18.95 31.76
CA GLU A 81 4.36 20.18 32.32
C GLU A 81 3.86 20.01 33.77
N LYS A 82 4.04 18.84 34.39
CA LYS A 82 3.56 18.49 35.75
C LYS A 82 2.03 18.59 35.93
N LYS A 83 1.28 18.36 34.86
CA LYS A 83 -0.20 18.39 34.83
C LYS A 83 -0.76 16.97 34.91
N THR A 84 -0.73 16.41 36.11
CA THR A 84 -1.11 15.01 36.36
C THR A 84 -2.53 14.67 35.92
N GLU A 85 -3.51 15.52 36.24
CA GLU A 85 -4.91 15.29 35.87
C GLU A 85 -5.12 15.30 34.35
N GLU A 86 -4.46 16.24 33.64
CA GLU A 86 -4.52 16.29 32.18
C GLU A 86 -3.87 15.04 31.55
N ALA A 87 -2.78 14.55 32.13
CA ALA A 87 -2.12 13.33 31.69
C ALA A 87 -3.03 12.10 31.86
N LEU A 88 -3.63 11.93 33.03
CA LEU A 88 -4.56 10.83 33.30
C LEU A 88 -5.77 10.89 32.37
N ALA A 89 -6.36 12.06 32.15
CA ALA A 89 -7.49 12.23 31.24
C ALA A 89 -7.11 11.89 29.78
N ALA A 90 -5.88 12.20 29.36
CA ALA A 90 -5.39 11.81 28.03
C ALA A 90 -5.18 10.29 27.93
N LEU A 91 -4.59 9.64 28.94
CA LEU A 91 -4.42 8.18 28.99
C LEU A 91 -5.76 7.44 29.03
N GLU A 92 -6.75 7.97 29.73
CA GLU A 92 -8.12 7.46 29.73
C GLU A 92 -8.70 7.44 28.31
N ARG A 93 -8.60 8.57 27.59
CA ARG A 93 -9.05 8.66 26.19
C ARG A 93 -8.29 7.69 25.30
N ALA A 94 -6.97 7.56 25.44
CA ALA A 94 -6.17 6.62 24.66
C ALA A 94 -6.61 5.16 24.91
N SER A 95 -6.74 4.78 26.18
CA SER A 95 -7.20 3.44 26.59
C SER A 95 -8.62 3.13 26.09
N GLY A 96 -9.53 4.11 26.17
CA GLY A 96 -10.88 3.99 25.65
C GLY A 96 -10.90 3.72 24.15
N LYS A 97 -10.07 4.41 23.35
CA LYS A 97 -9.95 4.15 21.91
C LYS A 97 -9.43 2.75 21.60
N LEU A 98 -8.39 2.30 22.30
CA LEU A 98 -7.86 0.96 22.12
C LEU A 98 -8.87 -0.13 22.51
N THR A 99 -9.66 0.12 23.54
CA THR A 99 -10.75 -0.77 23.97
C THR A 99 -11.85 -0.88 22.91
N ILE A 100 -12.21 0.23 22.26
CA ILE A 100 -13.18 0.21 21.15
C ILE A 100 -12.64 -0.60 19.96
N ILE A 101 -11.37 -0.41 19.60
CA ILE A 101 -10.71 -1.18 18.53
C ILE A 101 -10.77 -2.67 18.85
N LEU A 102 -10.32 -3.08 20.03
CA LEU A 102 -10.34 -4.48 20.49
C LEU A 102 -11.76 -5.03 20.61
N GLY A 103 -12.74 -4.21 20.97
CA GLY A 103 -14.14 -4.61 21.03
C GLY A 103 -14.76 -4.88 19.65
N ARG A 104 -14.28 -4.18 18.61
CA ARG A 104 -14.73 -4.39 17.22
C ARG A 104 -14.00 -5.53 16.53
N GLU A 105 -12.70 -5.62 16.74
CA GLU A 105 -11.81 -6.58 16.08
C GLU A 105 -10.93 -7.29 17.13
N PRO A 106 -11.46 -8.25 17.90
CA PRO A 106 -10.75 -8.88 19.03
C PRO A 106 -9.48 -9.64 18.63
N GLU A 107 -9.40 -10.11 17.38
CA GLU A 107 -8.26 -10.86 16.85
C GLU A 107 -7.21 -9.95 16.18
N LEU A 108 -7.45 -8.64 16.14
CA LEU A 108 -6.53 -7.71 15.50
C LEU A 108 -5.24 -7.59 16.33
N ALA A 109 -4.12 -7.98 15.74
CA ALA A 109 -2.82 -7.87 16.41
C ALA A 109 -2.21 -6.46 16.31
N LEU A 110 -2.42 -5.80 15.16
CA LEU A 110 -1.81 -4.53 14.79
C LEU A 110 -2.90 -3.56 14.32
N ALA A 111 -3.03 -2.42 15.00
CA ALA A 111 -3.95 -1.36 14.58
C ALA A 111 -3.21 -0.29 13.77
N PRO A 112 -3.51 -0.09 12.47
CA PRO A 112 -2.85 0.91 11.65
C PRO A 112 -3.23 2.33 12.09
N SER A 113 -2.25 3.23 12.16
CA SER A 113 -2.42 4.58 12.70
C SER A 113 -1.84 5.70 11.85
N ASP A 114 -0.94 5.37 10.93
CA ASP A 114 -0.31 6.32 10.00
C ASP A 114 0.10 5.60 8.72
N VAL A 115 0.06 6.30 7.58
CA VAL A 115 0.46 5.77 6.27
C VAL A 115 1.38 6.77 5.59
N SER A 116 2.57 6.31 5.22
CA SER A 116 3.52 7.06 4.40
C SER A 116 3.72 6.35 3.06
N VAL A 117 3.81 7.13 1.99
CA VAL A 117 4.05 6.63 0.64
C VAL A 117 5.25 7.35 0.07
N VAL A 118 6.28 6.58 -0.26
CA VAL A 118 7.50 7.10 -0.90
C VAL A 118 7.72 6.35 -2.20
N THR A 119 7.93 7.10 -3.28
CA THR A 119 8.28 6.52 -4.58
C THR A 119 9.74 6.79 -4.87
N TYR A 120 10.47 5.72 -5.16
CA TYR A 120 11.80 5.74 -5.72
C TYR A 120 11.68 5.38 -7.20
N ASP A 121 12.27 6.19 -8.07
CA ASP A 121 12.31 5.88 -9.49
C ASP A 121 13.69 6.16 -10.06
N ILE A 122 14.22 5.19 -10.78
CA ILE A 122 15.51 5.27 -11.45
C ILE A 122 15.27 5.53 -12.93
N LEU A 123 15.66 6.73 -13.37
CA LEU A 123 15.61 7.11 -14.78
C LEU A 123 16.84 6.55 -15.52
N ALA A 124 16.85 5.23 -15.70
CA ALA A 124 17.93 4.49 -16.35
C ALA A 124 17.37 3.40 -17.25
N ASP A 125 18.14 3.01 -18.27
CA ASP A 125 17.84 1.82 -19.05
C ASP A 125 18.40 0.55 -18.39
N VAL A 126 18.01 -0.60 -18.95
CA VAL A 126 18.40 -1.93 -18.44
C VAL A 126 19.91 -2.12 -18.42
N ASP A 127 20.65 -1.53 -19.37
CA ASP A 127 22.10 -1.74 -19.48
C ASP A 127 22.86 -0.86 -18.49
N ALA A 128 22.38 0.35 -18.24
CA ALA A 128 22.85 1.21 -17.15
C ALA A 128 22.64 0.55 -15.77
N VAL A 129 21.49 -0.09 -15.55
CA VAL A 129 21.21 -0.86 -14.33
C VAL A 129 22.20 -2.02 -14.15
N LYS A 130 22.47 -2.79 -15.22
CA LYS A 130 23.47 -3.88 -15.16
C LYS A 130 24.87 -3.35 -14.86
N ALA A 131 25.31 -2.29 -15.55
CA ALA A 131 26.62 -1.71 -15.32
C ALA A 131 26.78 -1.15 -13.89
N LEU A 132 25.71 -0.60 -13.31
CA LEU A 132 25.70 -0.17 -11.91
C LEU A 132 25.79 -1.37 -10.96
N ARG A 133 25.10 -2.47 -11.29
CA ARG A 133 25.19 -3.72 -10.53
C ARG A 133 26.60 -4.31 -10.55
N ASP A 134 27.27 -4.35 -11.70
CA ASP A 134 28.64 -4.85 -11.80
C ASP A 134 29.58 -4.03 -10.88
N LYS A 135 29.43 -2.69 -10.87
CA LYS A 135 30.19 -1.82 -9.94
C LYS A 135 29.88 -2.06 -8.46
N ILE A 136 28.65 -2.46 -8.14
CA ILE A 136 28.25 -2.82 -6.77
C ILE A 136 28.92 -4.14 -6.39
N GLU A 137 28.90 -5.13 -7.27
CA GLU A 137 29.55 -6.44 -7.07
C GLU A 137 31.06 -6.27 -6.86
N ASP A 138 31.75 -5.51 -7.72
CA ASP A 138 33.18 -5.18 -7.56
C ASP A 138 33.47 -4.51 -6.20
N ALA A 139 32.63 -3.54 -5.79
CA ALA A 139 32.81 -2.86 -4.51
C ALA A 139 32.58 -3.79 -3.31
N LEU A 140 31.68 -4.77 -3.42
CA LEU A 140 31.44 -5.76 -2.37
C LEU A 140 32.59 -6.77 -2.30
N ASP A 141 33.08 -7.25 -3.44
CA ASP A 141 34.21 -8.19 -3.54
C ASP A 141 35.50 -7.58 -2.98
N ASP A 142 35.71 -6.27 -3.18
CA ASP A 142 36.82 -5.52 -2.60
C ASP A 142 36.64 -5.17 -1.10
N GLY A 143 35.51 -5.55 -0.48
CA GLY A 143 35.19 -5.21 0.91
C GLY A 143 34.82 -3.74 1.14
N ARG A 144 34.55 -2.96 0.08
CA ARG A 144 34.19 -1.53 0.13
C ARG A 144 32.69 -1.32 0.41
N LEU A 145 32.23 -1.81 1.56
CA LEU A 145 30.81 -1.81 1.94
C LEU A 145 30.14 -0.43 1.91
N GLN A 146 30.85 0.64 2.30
CA GLN A 146 30.29 2.00 2.32
C GLN A 146 30.06 2.56 0.92
N GLN A 147 30.86 2.14 -0.06
CA GLN A 147 30.66 2.50 -1.46
C GLN A 147 29.49 1.72 -2.05
N ALA A 148 29.47 0.40 -1.85
CA ALA A 148 28.37 -0.45 -2.28
C ALA A 148 27.02 0.04 -1.73
N ARG A 149 26.94 0.35 -0.43
CA ARG A 149 25.73 0.90 0.21
C ARG A 149 25.21 2.16 -0.48
N ARG A 150 26.09 3.09 -0.87
CA ARG A 150 25.70 4.34 -1.55
C ARG A 150 25.19 4.09 -2.97
N LEU A 151 25.75 3.12 -3.68
CA LEU A 151 25.31 2.73 -5.02
C LEU A 151 23.96 1.98 -4.96
N ILE A 152 23.81 1.02 -4.03
CA ILE A 152 22.58 0.25 -3.84
C ILE A 152 21.40 1.14 -3.47
N LYS A 153 21.61 2.18 -2.64
CA LYS A 153 20.56 3.11 -2.21
C LYS A 153 19.74 3.68 -3.37
N ASN A 154 20.35 3.85 -4.55
CA ASN A 154 19.70 4.46 -5.71
C ASN A 154 19.23 3.43 -6.75
N LEU A 155 19.41 2.13 -6.49
CA LEU A 155 19.06 1.04 -7.40
C LEU A 155 17.64 0.53 -7.11
N ALA A 156 16.64 1.41 -7.19
CA ALA A 156 15.26 1.08 -6.91
C ALA A 156 14.30 1.79 -7.87
N SER A 157 13.24 1.09 -8.29
CA SER A 157 12.10 1.64 -9.02
C SER A 157 10.83 1.02 -8.43
N GLU A 158 10.33 1.65 -7.37
CA GLU A 158 9.28 1.12 -6.51
C GLU A 158 8.54 2.22 -5.74
N THR A 159 7.29 1.92 -5.40
CA THR A 159 6.55 2.65 -4.36
C THR A 159 6.57 1.83 -3.08
N VAL A 160 7.08 2.42 -2.01
CA VAL A 160 7.07 1.86 -0.65
C VAL A 160 5.92 2.48 0.12
N ILE A 161 4.99 1.65 0.57
CA ILE A 161 3.90 2.03 1.47
C ILE A 161 4.27 1.54 2.86
N SER A 162 4.57 2.47 3.76
CA SER A 162 4.89 2.20 5.16
C SER A 162 3.66 2.51 6.01
N VAL A 163 3.19 1.52 6.77
CA VAL A 163 2.08 1.66 7.71
C VAL A 163 2.63 1.54 9.12
N THR A 164 2.44 2.56 9.94
CA THR A 164 2.75 2.50 11.37
C THR A 164 1.56 1.90 12.10
N ASN A 165 1.83 0.93 12.98
CA ASN A 165 0.80 0.17 13.68
C ASN A 165 1.04 0.14 15.19
N ILE A 166 -0.05 0.13 15.95
CA ILE A 166 -0.05 -0.10 17.39
C ILE A 166 -0.10 -1.62 17.66
N PRO A 167 0.86 -2.20 18.39
CA PRO A 167 0.78 -3.59 18.84
C PRO A 167 -0.27 -3.73 19.95
N LEU A 168 -1.46 -4.24 19.61
CA LEU A 168 -2.60 -4.31 20.53
C LEU A 168 -2.41 -5.30 21.69
N ALA A 169 -1.46 -6.23 21.56
CA ALA A 169 -1.13 -7.17 22.62
C ALA A 169 -0.36 -6.56 23.80
N THR A 170 0.40 -5.48 23.57
CA THR A 170 1.33 -4.93 24.58
C THR A 170 1.09 -3.46 24.87
N TYR A 171 0.70 -2.66 23.86
CA TYR A 171 0.54 -1.22 23.99
C TYR A 171 -0.55 -0.82 25.01
N PRO A 172 -1.73 -1.46 25.07
CA PRO A 172 -2.74 -1.14 26.10
C PRO A 172 -2.26 -1.39 27.52
N ASP A 173 -1.43 -2.42 27.74
CA ASP A 173 -0.92 -2.75 29.07
C ASP A 173 0.17 -1.76 29.52
N ALA A 174 0.97 -1.25 28.59
CA ALA A 174 1.91 -0.15 28.85
C ALA A 174 1.18 1.12 29.31
N ILE A 175 0.03 1.46 28.71
CA ILE A 175 -0.79 2.59 29.17
C ILE A 175 -1.29 2.36 30.60
N LYS A 176 -1.82 1.16 30.91
CA LYS A 176 -2.29 0.83 32.26
C LYS A 176 -1.16 0.94 33.29
N LYS A 177 0.04 0.46 32.93
CA LYS A 177 1.22 0.56 33.79
C LYS A 177 1.64 2.02 34.03
N ALA A 178 1.61 2.85 33.00
CA ALA A 178 1.90 4.28 33.15
C ALA A 178 0.89 4.98 34.08
N VAL A 179 -0.42 4.68 33.96
CA VAL A 179 -1.44 5.21 34.88
C VAL A 179 -1.12 4.81 36.33
N LYS A 180 -0.79 3.55 36.57
CA LYS A 180 -0.40 3.08 37.91
C LYS A 180 0.83 3.82 38.45
N LEU A 181 1.84 4.06 37.62
CA LEU A 181 3.04 4.80 38.01
C LEU A 181 2.72 6.27 38.35
N ILE A 182 1.79 6.89 37.62
CA ILE A 182 1.31 8.24 37.92
C ILE A 182 0.64 8.29 39.30
N ASP A 183 -0.22 7.32 39.61
CA ASP A 183 -0.90 7.22 40.91
C ASP A 183 0.10 6.98 42.06
N GLU A 184 1.22 6.30 41.79
CA GLU A 184 2.33 6.11 42.72
C GLU A 184 3.29 7.31 42.80
N GLU A 185 2.93 8.44 42.19
CA GLU A 185 3.73 9.67 42.09
C GLU A 185 5.08 9.52 41.34
N LYS A 186 5.27 8.44 40.60
CA LYS A 186 6.49 8.11 39.85
C LYS A 186 6.45 8.64 38.42
N MET A 187 6.45 9.97 38.30
CA MET A 187 6.24 10.65 37.01
C MET A 187 7.33 10.36 35.97
N ASP A 188 8.59 10.24 36.39
CA ASP A 188 9.69 9.94 35.47
C ASP A 188 9.57 8.53 34.90
N GLU A 189 9.26 7.55 35.74
CA GLU A 189 9.03 6.16 35.33
C GLU A 189 7.79 6.04 34.41
N ALA A 190 6.74 6.82 34.69
CA ALA A 190 5.56 6.88 33.82
C ALA A 190 5.89 7.44 32.43
N LYS A 191 6.73 8.49 32.36
CA LYS A 191 7.20 9.03 31.07
C LYS A 191 8.02 8.02 30.30
N GLU A 192 8.94 7.32 30.97
CA GLU A 192 9.75 6.27 30.34
C GLU A 192 8.87 5.15 29.78
N GLU A 193 7.85 4.72 30.52
CA GLU A 193 6.89 3.70 30.07
C GLU A 193 6.11 4.14 28.82
N LEU A 194 5.60 5.38 28.81
CA LEU A 194 4.87 5.90 27.65
C LEU A 194 5.77 6.13 26.43
N GLN A 195 7.01 6.57 26.63
CA GLN A 195 8.01 6.66 25.57
C GLN A 195 8.36 5.28 25.00
N LEU A 196 8.54 4.28 25.87
CA LEU A 196 8.75 2.90 25.46
C LEU A 196 7.58 2.39 24.63
N ALA A 197 6.34 2.64 25.07
CA ALA A 197 5.15 2.27 24.31
C ALA A 197 5.16 2.89 22.90
N LEU A 198 5.43 4.19 22.78
CA LEU A 198 5.53 4.87 21.47
C LEU A 198 6.69 4.35 20.60
N ASN A 199 7.79 3.90 21.19
CA ASN A 199 8.92 3.31 20.47
C ASN A 199 8.65 1.86 20.03
N THR A 200 7.62 1.21 20.55
CA THR A 200 7.20 -0.15 20.16
C THR A 200 6.24 -0.20 18.97
N LEU A 201 5.86 0.97 18.42
CA LEU A 201 5.03 1.03 17.21
C LEU A 201 5.71 0.28 16.06
N VAL A 202 4.94 -0.56 15.37
CA VAL A 202 5.44 -1.46 14.35
C VAL A 202 5.21 -0.86 12.98
N VAL A 203 6.29 -0.64 12.23
CA VAL A 203 6.21 -0.25 10.82
C VAL A 203 6.17 -1.51 9.95
N THR A 204 5.10 -1.66 9.19
CA THR A 204 4.97 -2.70 8.16
C THR A 204 5.06 -2.05 6.78
N GLU A 205 5.87 -2.62 5.89
CA GLU A 205 6.10 -2.06 4.56
C GLU A 205 5.56 -2.98 3.47
N THR A 206 4.90 -2.37 2.48
CA THR A 206 4.50 -3.00 1.23
C THR A 206 5.26 -2.33 0.09
N ILE A 207 6.04 -3.11 -0.65
CA ILE A 207 6.85 -2.64 -1.78
C ILE A 207 6.12 -2.97 -3.08
N ILE A 208 5.80 -1.96 -3.89
CA ILE A 208 5.18 -2.11 -5.20
C ILE A 208 6.24 -1.76 -6.26
N PRO A 209 6.88 -2.76 -6.92
CA PRO A 209 7.85 -2.47 -7.96
C PRO A 209 7.16 -1.81 -9.15
N LEU A 210 7.60 -0.60 -9.52
CA LEU A 210 7.00 0.17 -10.61
C LEU A 210 7.02 -0.59 -11.94
N PRO A 211 8.13 -1.25 -12.34
CA PRO A 211 8.15 -1.97 -13.62
C PRO A 211 7.14 -3.13 -13.65
N VAL A 212 6.91 -3.78 -12.49
CA VAL A 212 5.92 -4.86 -12.40
C VAL A 212 4.49 -4.32 -12.47
N ALA A 213 4.21 -3.19 -11.80
CA ALA A 213 2.91 -2.51 -11.89
C ALA A 213 2.61 -2.03 -13.32
N THR A 214 3.63 -1.52 -14.03
CA THR A 214 3.52 -1.12 -15.44
C THR A 214 3.21 -2.32 -16.33
N VAL A 215 3.86 -3.48 -16.11
CA VAL A 215 3.53 -4.73 -16.81
C VAL A 215 2.07 -5.13 -16.58
N GLU A 216 1.57 -5.08 -15.34
CA GLU A 216 0.18 -5.41 -15.04
C GLU A 216 -0.80 -4.52 -15.82
N SER A 217 -0.50 -3.22 -15.92
CA SER A 217 -1.27 -2.27 -16.72
C SER A 217 -1.29 -2.64 -18.21
N TYR A 218 -0.12 -2.90 -18.81
CA TYR A 218 -0.03 -3.31 -20.21
C TYR A 218 -0.77 -4.62 -20.49
N LEU A 219 -0.67 -5.60 -19.60
CA LEU A 219 -1.35 -6.89 -19.76
C LEU A 219 -2.87 -6.77 -19.63
N LYS A 220 -3.37 -5.84 -18.81
CA LYS A 220 -4.82 -5.58 -18.69
C LYS A 220 -5.39 -5.00 -19.99
N GLU A 221 -4.69 -4.04 -20.60
CA GLU A 221 -5.09 -3.50 -21.90
C GLU A 221 -4.96 -4.56 -23.00
N ALA A 222 -3.85 -5.31 -23.02
CA ALA A 222 -3.61 -6.35 -24.02
C ALA A 222 -4.64 -7.48 -23.93
N GLU A 223 -5.06 -7.88 -22.73
CA GLU A 223 -6.14 -8.86 -22.55
C GLU A 223 -7.47 -8.35 -23.11
N THR A 224 -7.82 -7.10 -22.81
CA THR A 224 -9.05 -6.48 -23.34
C THR A 224 -9.07 -6.51 -24.86
N LEU A 225 -7.94 -6.24 -25.51
CA LEU A 225 -7.80 -6.37 -26.96
C LEU A 225 -7.86 -7.85 -27.41
N ALA A 226 -7.15 -8.75 -26.75
CA ALA A 226 -7.11 -10.17 -27.09
C ALA A 226 -8.48 -10.86 -27.03
N GLU A 227 -9.41 -10.38 -26.20
CA GLU A 227 -10.75 -10.93 -26.11
C GLU A 227 -11.68 -10.46 -27.25
N LYS A 228 -11.33 -9.38 -27.95
CA LYS A 228 -12.06 -8.91 -29.14
C LYS A 228 -11.77 -9.80 -30.34
N SER A 229 -12.81 -10.41 -30.90
CA SER A 229 -12.75 -11.28 -32.08
C SER A 229 -12.62 -10.54 -33.41
N ASP A 230 -12.99 -9.26 -33.43
CA ASP A 230 -13.09 -8.40 -34.60
C ASP A 230 -12.01 -7.31 -34.65
N ARG A 231 -10.85 -7.56 -34.02
CA ARG A 231 -9.75 -6.59 -33.97
C ARG A 231 -9.30 -6.14 -35.36
N ASN A 232 -9.24 -4.82 -35.54
CA ASN A 232 -8.67 -4.21 -36.74
C ASN A 232 -7.12 -4.29 -36.74
N LYS A 233 -6.49 -3.75 -37.79
CA LYS A 233 -5.03 -3.82 -37.94
C LYS A 233 -4.32 -3.03 -36.84
N GLU A 234 -4.81 -1.84 -36.53
CA GLU A 234 -4.28 -0.94 -35.50
C GLU A 234 -4.35 -1.57 -34.10
N GLU A 235 -5.44 -2.25 -33.77
CA GLU A 235 -5.63 -2.96 -32.50
C GLU A 235 -4.70 -4.19 -32.39
N ASN A 236 -4.43 -4.87 -33.51
CA ASN A 236 -3.46 -5.95 -33.55
C ASN A 236 -2.02 -5.44 -33.34
N GLU A 237 -1.67 -4.31 -33.96
CA GLU A 237 -0.38 -3.64 -33.75
C GLU A 237 -0.24 -3.17 -32.29
N ARG A 238 -1.27 -2.51 -31.74
CA ARG A 238 -1.30 -2.07 -30.35
C ARG A 238 -1.13 -3.23 -29.37
N LEU A 239 -1.81 -4.36 -29.58
CA LEU A 239 -1.62 -5.55 -28.75
C LEU A 239 -0.17 -6.06 -28.81
N ALA A 240 0.43 -6.10 -30.00
CA ALA A 240 1.82 -6.52 -30.15
C ALA A 240 2.79 -5.57 -29.42
N ASP A 241 2.56 -4.26 -29.51
CA ASP A 241 3.35 -3.25 -28.81
C ASP A 241 3.22 -3.36 -27.30
N LEU A 242 2.01 -3.56 -26.76
CA LEU A 242 1.79 -3.77 -25.32
C LEU A 242 2.55 -5.00 -24.80
N LEU A 243 2.56 -6.11 -25.54
CA LEU A 243 3.32 -7.31 -25.14
C LEU A 243 4.83 -7.09 -25.23
N LYS A 244 5.28 -6.33 -26.23
CA LYS A 244 6.68 -5.93 -26.38
C LYS A 244 7.13 -5.02 -25.24
N ASP A 245 6.32 -4.04 -24.85
CA ASP A 245 6.62 -3.11 -23.76
C ASP A 245 6.55 -3.81 -22.41
N ALA A 246 5.57 -4.69 -22.19
CA ALA A 246 5.56 -5.58 -21.02
C ALA A 246 6.85 -6.41 -20.92
N ARG A 247 7.37 -6.91 -22.04
CA ARG A 247 8.65 -7.65 -22.04
C ARG A 247 9.84 -6.75 -21.66
N LYS A 248 9.86 -5.49 -22.08
CA LYS A 248 10.92 -4.54 -21.69
C LYS A 248 10.88 -4.25 -20.20
N GLU A 249 9.70 -3.94 -19.66
CA GLU A 249 9.51 -3.68 -18.23
C GLU A 249 9.87 -4.89 -17.37
N LEU A 250 9.55 -6.11 -17.81
CA LEU A 250 10.00 -7.33 -17.13
C LEU A 250 11.52 -7.48 -17.12
N LYS A 251 12.22 -7.09 -18.19
CA LYS A 251 13.70 -7.10 -18.20
C LYS A 251 14.26 -6.07 -17.22
N PHE A 252 13.62 -4.91 -17.12
CA PHE A 252 13.99 -3.87 -16.18
C PHE A 252 13.76 -4.33 -14.73
N ALA A 253 12.59 -4.89 -14.43
CA ALA A 253 12.30 -5.54 -13.15
C ALA A 253 13.32 -6.62 -12.78
N GLN A 254 13.71 -7.46 -13.76
CA GLN A 254 14.71 -8.50 -13.55
C GLN A 254 16.09 -7.93 -13.25
N ALA A 255 16.49 -6.87 -13.94
CA ALA A 255 17.77 -6.22 -13.74
C ALA A 255 17.87 -5.57 -12.35
N LEU A 256 16.76 -5.00 -11.86
CA LEU A 256 16.63 -4.43 -10.51
C LEU A 256 16.47 -5.49 -9.41
N GLY A 257 16.25 -6.76 -9.76
CA GLY A 257 16.23 -7.86 -8.79
C GLY A 257 14.87 -8.14 -8.14
N TYR A 258 13.76 -7.66 -8.71
CA TYR A 258 12.40 -7.84 -8.16
C TYR A 258 11.83 -9.27 -8.29
N GLY A 259 12.67 -10.28 -8.44
CA GLY A 259 12.23 -11.68 -8.58
C GLY A 259 13.36 -12.62 -8.97
N SER A 260 13.13 -13.92 -8.86
CA SER A 260 14.16 -14.90 -9.21
C SER A 260 14.28 -15.05 -10.72
N LYS A 261 15.46 -15.52 -11.19
CA LYS A 261 15.66 -15.90 -12.59
C LYS A 261 14.63 -16.94 -13.07
N LYS A 262 14.10 -17.78 -12.18
CA LYS A 262 13.07 -18.78 -12.51
C LYS A 262 11.72 -18.11 -12.78
N ASP A 263 11.34 -17.14 -11.96
CA ASP A 263 10.06 -16.42 -12.08
C ASP A 263 10.00 -15.67 -13.41
N PHE A 264 11.05 -14.90 -13.74
CA PHE A 264 11.13 -14.19 -15.01
C PHE A 264 11.13 -15.12 -16.22
N ARG A 265 11.83 -16.25 -16.18
CA ARG A 265 11.77 -17.26 -17.26
C ARG A 265 10.35 -17.76 -17.50
N ASN A 266 9.59 -18.02 -16.43
CA ASN A 266 8.20 -18.44 -16.54
C ASN A 266 7.33 -17.35 -17.17
N MET A 267 7.51 -16.08 -16.77
CA MET A 267 6.78 -14.95 -17.34
C MET A 267 7.10 -14.74 -18.83
N TYR A 268 8.38 -14.78 -19.22
CA TYR A 268 8.76 -14.67 -20.63
C TYR A 268 8.17 -15.79 -21.49
N LYS A 269 8.14 -17.02 -20.97
CA LYS A 269 7.49 -18.15 -21.65
C LYS A 269 5.98 -17.90 -21.81
N GLN A 270 5.31 -17.35 -20.80
CA GLN A 270 3.89 -17.02 -20.91
C GLN A 270 3.63 -15.88 -21.88
N LEU A 271 4.45 -14.82 -21.89
CA LEU A 271 4.34 -13.75 -22.90
C LEU A 271 4.45 -14.31 -24.31
N GLY A 272 5.43 -15.17 -24.58
CA GLY A 272 5.56 -15.82 -25.90
C GLY A 272 4.33 -16.68 -26.26
N GLN A 273 3.74 -17.39 -25.29
CA GLN A 273 2.51 -18.16 -25.52
C GLN A 273 1.30 -17.26 -25.82
N ILE A 274 1.20 -16.12 -25.15
CA ILE A 274 0.16 -15.13 -25.41
C ILE A 274 0.33 -14.59 -26.82
N GLU A 275 1.55 -14.14 -27.18
CA GLU A 275 1.89 -13.66 -28.52
C GLU A 275 1.43 -14.67 -29.60
N GLU A 276 1.76 -15.95 -29.46
CA GLU A 276 1.33 -17.00 -30.41
C GLU A 276 -0.19 -17.19 -30.46
N LYS A 277 -0.87 -17.09 -29.31
CA LYS A 277 -2.32 -17.25 -29.22
C LYS A 277 -3.08 -16.05 -29.76
N THR A 278 -2.47 -14.87 -29.79
CA THR A 278 -3.08 -13.63 -30.27
C THR A 278 -2.68 -13.25 -31.70
N LYS A 279 -1.71 -13.95 -32.30
CA LYS A 279 -1.27 -13.75 -33.68
C LYS A 279 -2.41 -13.94 -34.68
N CYS A 280 -2.27 -13.27 -35.82
CA CYS A 280 -3.20 -13.38 -36.95
C CYS A 280 -4.67 -13.13 -36.57
N GLY A 281 -4.93 -12.19 -35.65
CA GLY A 281 -6.28 -11.82 -35.22
C GLY A 281 -6.97 -12.83 -34.28
N LYS A 282 -6.30 -13.93 -33.91
CA LYS A 282 -6.87 -14.94 -33.00
C LYS A 282 -7.23 -14.32 -31.65
N SER A 283 -8.44 -14.52 -31.18
CA SER A 283 -8.94 -14.01 -29.91
C SER A 283 -9.27 -15.12 -28.91
N GLY A 284 -9.37 -14.76 -27.64
CA GLY A 284 -9.85 -15.69 -26.61
C GLY A 284 -9.65 -15.19 -25.19
N LYS A 285 -10.47 -15.75 -24.29
CA LYS A 285 -10.45 -15.44 -22.85
C LYS A 285 -9.42 -16.30 -22.11
N GLY A 286 -8.95 -15.78 -20.98
CA GLY A 286 -8.07 -16.51 -20.06
C GLY A 286 -6.65 -16.74 -20.57
N PHE A 287 -6.26 -16.12 -21.69
CA PHE A 287 -4.88 -16.20 -22.20
C PHE A 287 -3.87 -15.60 -21.21
N PHE A 288 -4.29 -14.62 -20.40
CA PHE A 288 -3.46 -13.84 -19.50
C PHE A 288 -3.52 -14.31 -18.02
N ASP A 289 -4.45 -15.20 -17.66
CA ASP A 289 -4.65 -15.63 -16.27
C ASP A 289 -3.37 -16.13 -15.60
N LYS A 290 -2.59 -16.90 -16.36
CA LYS A 290 -1.38 -17.54 -15.83
C LYS A 290 -0.26 -16.54 -15.58
N ILE A 291 -0.05 -15.57 -16.46
CA ILE A 291 0.99 -14.55 -16.26
C ILE A 291 0.61 -13.59 -15.12
N LYS A 292 -0.67 -13.23 -14.99
CA LYS A 292 -1.16 -12.41 -13.88
C LYS A 292 -0.96 -13.09 -12.52
N ARG A 293 -1.16 -14.41 -12.45
CA ARG A 293 -0.81 -15.18 -11.24
C ARG A 293 0.68 -15.10 -10.94
N TYR A 294 1.54 -15.31 -11.94
CA TYR A 294 2.99 -15.21 -11.75
C TYR A 294 3.45 -13.82 -11.29
N LEU A 295 2.86 -12.73 -11.78
CA LEU A 295 3.19 -11.38 -11.33
C LEU A 295 2.86 -11.19 -9.85
N LYS A 296 1.65 -11.57 -9.43
CA LYS A 296 1.23 -11.54 -8.03
C LYS A 296 2.14 -12.37 -7.12
N ASP A 297 2.48 -13.58 -7.54
CA ASP A 297 3.34 -14.47 -6.76
C ASP A 297 4.76 -13.91 -6.62
N THR A 298 5.27 -13.26 -7.67
CA THR A 298 6.62 -12.66 -7.68
C THR A 298 6.69 -11.47 -6.73
N VAL A 299 5.71 -10.55 -6.80
CA VAL A 299 5.62 -9.41 -5.86
C VAL A 299 5.50 -9.89 -4.41
N LYS A 300 4.70 -10.92 -4.14
CA LYS A 300 4.62 -11.50 -2.80
C LYS A 300 5.93 -12.13 -2.34
N SER A 301 6.61 -12.85 -3.23
CA SER A 301 7.88 -13.51 -2.89
C SER A 301 9.00 -12.50 -2.58
N SER A 302 9.01 -11.34 -3.26
CA SER A 302 9.96 -10.26 -2.98
C SER A 302 9.66 -9.51 -1.67
N GLN A 303 8.45 -9.66 -1.11
CA GLN A 303 8.03 -9.01 0.14
C GLN A 303 8.20 -9.90 1.38
N LYS A 304 8.44 -11.21 1.25
CA LYS A 304 8.40 -12.18 2.37
C LYS A 304 9.36 -11.92 3.54
N GLU A 305 10.37 -11.08 3.37
CA GLU A 305 11.25 -10.68 4.48
C GLU A 305 10.59 -9.72 5.49
N SER A 306 9.49 -9.03 5.12
CA SER A 306 8.73 -8.18 6.05
C SER A 306 7.72 -8.95 6.90
N GLU A 307 7.21 -10.09 6.42
CA GLU A 307 6.23 -10.93 7.13
C GLU A 307 6.86 -11.83 8.21
N ASN A 308 8.15 -12.16 8.08
CA ASN A 308 8.83 -13.15 8.92
C ASN A 308 9.55 -12.56 10.15
N ARG A 309 9.38 -11.28 10.48
CA ARG A 309 9.78 -10.73 11.79
C ARG A 309 8.78 -11.08 12.92
N LYS A 310 8.18 -12.26 12.87
CA LYS A 310 7.62 -12.89 14.08
C LYS A 310 8.80 -13.46 14.86
N THR A 311 9.27 -12.68 15.83
CA THR A 311 9.93 -13.13 17.07
C THR A 311 10.81 -14.37 16.92
N LYS A 312 12.10 -14.16 16.64
CA LYS A 312 13.13 -15.01 17.20
C LYS A 312 13.79 -14.27 18.36
N GLU A 313 13.46 -14.80 19.54
CA GLU A 313 14.08 -14.63 20.87
C GLU A 313 13.89 -13.29 21.58
#